data_AF-A0A535UBM6-F1
#
_entry.id   AF-A0A535UBM6-F1
#
_cell.length_a   1.000
_cell.length_b   1.000
_cell.length_c   1.000
_cell.angle_alpha   90.00
_cell.angle_beta   90.00
_cell.angle_gamma   90.00
#
_symmetry.space_group_name_H-M   'P 1'
#
loop_
_entity.id
_entity.type
_entity.pdbx_description
1 polymer ?
#
loop_
_entity_poly.entity_id
_entity_poly.type
_entity_poly.pdbx_seq_one_letter_code
_entity_poly.pdbx_strand_id
1 'polypeptide(L)' 'GMWNSSFVKEHAEERLAEVRVREAVATGAEVLAVCCPFEVSLFEDAVKSTGNEGALLVRDIAELLDESLRVQA' A
#
# COMPACT_ATOMS: atom_id res chain seq x y z
N GLY A 1 -10.61 2.18 3.39
CA GLY A 1 -12.05 2.05 3.11
C GLY A 1 -12.52 0.65 3.48
N MET A 2 -13.28 0.51 4.57
CA MET A 2 -13.62 -0.78 5.18
C MET A 2 -15.03 -1.29 4.85
N TRP A 3 -15.84 -0.49 4.16
CA TRP A 3 -17.27 -0.78 3.98
C TRP A 3 -17.55 -1.93 3.00
N ASN A 4 -16.69 -2.12 1.98
CA ASN A 4 -16.91 -3.14 0.95
C ASN A 4 -16.15 -4.46 1.20
N SER A 5 -15.40 -4.57 2.31
CA SER A 5 -14.53 -5.73 2.54
C SER A 5 -15.29 -7.04 2.69
N SER A 6 -16.48 -7.02 3.31
CA SER A 6 -17.32 -8.22 3.46
C SER A 6 -17.89 -8.71 2.13
N PHE A 7 -18.37 -7.79 1.27
CA PHE A 7 -18.88 -8.13 -0.06
C PHE A 7 -17.77 -8.69 -0.96
N VAL A 8 -16.58 -8.09 -0.95
CA VAL A 8 -15.42 -8.59 -1.71
C VAL A 8 -15.04 -9.98 -1.23
N LYS A 9 -15.05 -10.26 0.08
CA LYS A 9 -14.72 -11.59 0.62
C LYS A 9 -15.67 -12.70 0.13
N GLU A 10 -16.93 -12.37 -0.13
CA GLU A 10 -17.91 -13.33 -0.66
C GLU A 10 -17.76 -13.59 -2.16
N HIS A 11 -17.17 -12.65 -2.91
CA HIS A 11 -17.19 -12.65 -4.38
C HIS A 11 -15.80 -12.68 -5.03
N ALA A 12 -14.72 -12.57 -4.25
CA ALA A 12 -13.35 -12.60 -4.73
C ALA A 12 -12.47 -13.49 -3.83
N GLU A 13 -11.56 -14.24 -4.45
CA GLU A 13 -10.63 -15.12 -3.73
C GLU A 13 -9.57 -14.35 -2.96
N GLU A 14 -9.23 -13.14 -3.42
CA GLU A 14 -8.18 -12.31 -2.85
C GLU A 14 -8.64 -10.87 -2.63
N ARG A 15 -8.03 -10.20 -1.64
CA ARG A 15 -8.29 -8.78 -1.42
C ARG A 15 -7.60 -7.97 -2.51
N LEU A 16 -8.28 -6.96 -3.05
CA LEU A 16 -7.70 -6.10 -4.09
C LEU A 16 -6.34 -5.51 -3.67
N ALA A 17 -6.18 -5.12 -2.40
CA ALA A 17 -4.92 -4.60 -1.89
C ALA A 17 -3.75 -5.59 -2.05
N GLU A 18 -3.99 -6.90 -1.86
CA GLU A 18 -2.97 -7.94 -2.00
C GLU A 18 -2.54 -8.11 -3.45
N VAL A 19 -3.51 -8.09 -4.38
CA VAL A 19 -3.23 -8.11 -5.82
C VAL A 19 -2.36 -6.92 -6.21
N ARG A 20 -2.72 -5.71 -5.76
CA ARG A 20 -2.00 -4.47 -6.08
C ARG A 20 -0.60 -4.41 -5.46
N VAL A 21 -0.39 -4.97 -4.28
CA VAL A 21 0.97 -5.12 -3.70
C VAL A 21 1.83 -6.01 -4.58
N ARG A 22 1.34 -7.16 -5.01
CA ARG A 22 2.12 -8.07 -5.87
C ARG A 22 2.43 -7.43 -7.23
N GLU A 23 1.47 -6.71 -7.81
CA GLU A 23 1.69 -5.92 -9.02
C GLU A 23 2.80 -4.88 -8.82
N ALA A 24 2.74 -4.10 -7.73
CA ALA A 24 3.75 -3.09 -7.42
C ALA A 24 5.16 -3.70 -7.27
N VAL A 25 5.29 -4.78 -6.48
CA VAL A 25 6.56 -5.50 -6.32
C VAL A 25 7.07 -6.05 -7.66
N ALA A 26 6.19 -6.58 -8.51
CA ALA A 26 6.57 -7.11 -9.82
C ALA A 26 7.14 -6.05 -10.77
N THR A 27 6.84 -4.76 -10.56
CA THR A 27 7.46 -3.66 -11.30
C THR A 27 8.88 -3.31 -10.84
N GLY A 28 9.32 -3.85 -9.70
CA GLY A 28 10.55 -3.46 -9.02
C GLY A 28 10.43 -2.16 -8.23
N ALA A 29 9.21 -1.69 -7.96
CA ALA A 29 9.00 -0.51 -7.12
C ALA A 29 9.39 -0.79 -5.67
N GLU A 30 10.17 0.12 -5.10
CA GLU A 30 10.55 0.09 -3.68
C GLU A 30 9.53 0.81 -2.80
N VAL A 31 8.74 1.72 -3.39
CA VAL A 31 7.74 2.54 -2.69
C VAL A 31 6.40 2.51 -3.43
N LEU A 32 5.33 2.22 -2.70
CA LEU A 32 3.94 2.43 -3.10
C LEU A 32 3.42 3.70 -2.42
N ALA A 33 3.36 4.79 -3.18
CA ALA A 33 2.78 6.06 -2.72
C ALA A 33 1.25 6.04 -2.83
N VAL A 34 0.57 6.43 -1.76
CA VAL A 34 -0.90 6.57 -1.70
C VAL A 34 -1.28 8.00 -1.33
N CYS A 35 -2.51 8.41 -1.63
CA CYS A 35 -3.01 9.76 -1.34
C CYS A 35 -4.17 9.77 -0.35
N CYS A 36 -4.59 8.60 0.14
CA CYS A 36 -5.65 8.45 1.10
C CYS A 36 -5.07 7.89 2.40
N PRO A 37 -5.22 8.58 3.55
CA PRO A 37 -4.62 8.13 4.81
C PRO A 37 -5.19 6.77 5.28
N PHE A 38 -6.40 6.41 4.84
CA PHE A 38 -6.99 5.10 5.13
C PHE A 38 -6.37 3.96 4.31
N GLU A 39 -5.69 4.27 3.22
CA GLU A 39 -5.06 3.28 2.34
C GLU A 39 -3.67 2.89 2.83
N VAL A 40 -2.98 3.75 3.58
CA VAL A 40 -1.67 3.46 4.17
C VAL A 40 -1.72 2.16 4.96
N SER A 41 -2.52 2.09 6.02
CA SER A 41 -2.61 0.88 6.85
C SER A 41 -3.19 -0.32 6.09
N LEU A 42 -4.09 -0.10 5.13
CA LEU A 42 -4.65 -1.17 4.30
C LEU A 42 -3.55 -1.85 3.47
N PHE A 43 -2.70 -1.05 2.83
CA PHE A 43 -1.60 -1.56 2.01
C PHE A 43 -0.45 -2.08 2.85
N GLU A 44 -0.16 -1.49 4.01
CA GLU A 44 0.80 -2.06 4.96
C GLU A 44 0.37 -3.46 5.40
N ASP A 45 -0.90 -3.65 5.75
CA ASP A 45 -1.42 -4.97 6.10
C ASP A 45 -1.37 -5.95 4.93
N ALA A 46 -1.60 -5.48 3.70
CA ALA A 46 -1.48 -6.30 2.48
C ALA A 46 -0.02 -6.66 2.16
N VAL A 47 0.94 -5.78 2.41
CA VAL A 47 2.38 -6.06 2.29
C VAL A 47 2.77 -7.20 3.23
N LYS A 48 2.29 -7.16 4.48
CA LYS A 48 2.51 -8.24 5.45
C LYS A 48 1.84 -9.55 5.03
N SER A 49 0.55 -9.51 4.66
CA SER A 49 -0.19 -10.74 4.32
C SER A 49 0.29 -11.40 3.03
N THR A 50 0.95 -10.67 2.13
CA THR A 50 1.56 -11.20 0.91
C THR A 50 3.04 -11.58 1.07
N GLY A 51 3.63 -11.40 2.25
CA GLY A 51 5.03 -11.75 2.52
C GLY A 51 6.06 -10.82 1.87
N ASN A 52 5.67 -9.58 1.56
CA ASN A 52 6.54 -8.58 0.92
C ASN A 52 7.11 -7.56 1.91
N GLU A 53 7.14 -7.91 3.20
CA GLU A 53 7.75 -7.08 4.24
C GLU A 53 9.21 -6.77 3.89
N GLY A 54 9.56 -5.48 3.88
CA GLY A 54 10.91 -5.02 3.51
C GLY A 54 11.18 -4.93 2.00
N ALA A 55 10.33 -5.50 1.14
CA ALA A 55 10.45 -5.37 -0.31
C ALA A 55 9.71 -4.15 -0.86
N LEU A 56 8.61 -3.75 -0.23
CA LEU A 56 7.80 -2.60 -0.64
C LEU A 56 7.46 -1.73 0.59
N LEU A 57 7.82 -0.45 0.54
CA LEU A 57 7.41 0.55 1.52
C LEU A 57 6.11 1.21 1.09
N VAL A 58 5.15 1.35 2.01
CA VAL A 58 3.93 2.14 1.77
C VAL A 58 4.14 3.53 2.37
N ARG A 59 3.80 4.58 1.62
CA ARG A 59 3.93 5.97 2.06
C ARG A 59 2.74 6.81 1.64
N ASP A 60 2.33 7.74 2.49
CA ASP A 60 1.44 8.81 2.05
C ASP A 60 2.25 9.83 1.22
N ILE A 61 1.65 10.39 0.17
CA ILE A 61 2.30 11.40 -0.67
C ILE A 61 2.74 12.64 0.12
N ALA A 62 2.06 12.98 1.20
CA ALA A 62 2.45 14.08 2.09
C ALA A 62 3.75 13.77 2.86
N GLU A 63 4.01 12.50 3.22
CA GLU A 63 5.27 12.08 3.84
C GLU A 63 6.43 12.24 2.88
N LEU A 64 6.25 11.82 1.62
CA LEU A 64 7.26 11.99 0.57
C LEU A 64 7.56 13.47 0.30
N LEU A 65 6.54 14.32 0.33
CA LEU A 65 6.71 15.77 0.19
C LEU A 65 7.50 16.33 1.38
N ASP A 66 7.15 15.99 2.62
CA ASP A 66 7.87 16.44 3.82
C ASP A 66 9.34 15.98 3.80
N GLU A 67 9.60 14.72 3.46
CA GLU A 67 10.97 14.18 3.29
C GLU A 67 11.77 15.00 2.25
N SER A 68 11.16 15.34 1.12
CA SER A 68 11.82 16.13 0.07
C SER A 68 12.18 17.56 0.50
N LEU A 69 11.35 18.16 1.37
CA LEU A 69 11.56 19.52 1.88
C LEU A 69 12.64 19.55 2.98
N ARG A 70 12.77 18.49 3.78
CA ARG A 70 13.79 18.38 4.83
C ARG A 70 15.22 18.28 4.30
N VAL A 71 15.42 17.77 3.08
CA VAL A 71 16.74 17.71 2.43
C VAL A 71 17.26 19.11 2.05
N GLN A 72 16.41 20.15 2.09
CA GLN A 72 16.78 21.53 1.75
C GLN A 72 17.07 22.44 2.96
N ALA A 73 17.10 21.90 4.19
CA ALA A 73 17.32 22.65 5.42
C ALA A 73 18.73 22.43 6.02
#